data_AF-A0A6J4WZN1-F1
#
_entry.id   AF-A0A6J4WZN1-F1
#
_cell.length_a   1.000
_cell.length_b   1.000
_cell.length_c   1.000
_cell.angle_alpha   90.00
_cell.angle_beta   90.00
_cell.angle_gamma   90.00
#
_symmetry.space_group_name_H-M   'P 1'
#
loop_
_entity.id
_entity.type
_entity.pdbx_description
1 polymer ?
#
loop_
_entity_poly.entity_id
_entity_poly.type
_entity_poly.pdbx_seq_one_letter_code
_entity_poly.pdbx_strand_id
1 'polypeptide(L)'
;MGAEYKSRTQKKNEDRALQRLGEQLVALPFGQLETMELPDELLTAIELAHKIKSRSARRRQIQYIGALMRHIDPQPIEAALERIRMGNIRK
;
A
#
# COMPACT_ATOMS: atom_id res chain seq x y z
N MET A 1 28.50 17.54 10.50
CA MET A 1 27.76 16.31 10.15
C MET A 1 26.29 16.69 10.03
N GLY A 2 25.73 16.61 8.82
CA GLY A 2 24.45 17.20 8.46
C GLY A 2 23.29 16.51 9.16
N ALA A 3 22.62 17.23 10.06
CA ALA A 3 21.28 16.89 10.47
C ALA A 3 20.38 17.03 9.24
N GLU A 4 19.91 15.91 8.72
CA GLU A 4 18.97 15.81 7.62
C GLU A 4 17.65 16.48 8.05
N TYR A 5 17.55 17.80 7.87
CA TYR A 5 16.29 18.52 8.03
C TYR A 5 15.39 18.15 6.85
N LYS A 6 14.75 16.98 6.92
CA LYS A 6 13.63 16.64 6.04
C LYS A 6 12.57 17.73 6.22
N SER A 7 12.47 18.60 5.22
CA SER A 7 11.55 19.74 5.24
C SER A 7 10.11 19.23 5.42
N ARG A 8 9.24 19.98 6.09
CA ARG A 8 7.84 19.57 6.40
C ARG A 8 7.08 19.06 5.16
N THR A 9 7.46 19.55 3.99
CA THR A 9 6.94 19.15 2.68
C THR A 9 7.35 17.72 2.27
N GLN A 10 8.57 17.28 2.57
CA GLN A 10 9.07 15.95 2.19
C GLN A 10 8.35 14.85 2.97
N LYS A 11 8.22 14.99 4.29
CA LYS A 11 7.43 14.04 5.12
C LYS A 11 5.98 13.92 4.64
N LYS A 12 5.36 15.04 4.25
CA LYS A 12 4.00 15.05 3.71
C LYS A 12 3.89 14.35 2.36
N ASN A 13 4.93 14.40 1.53
CA ASN A 13 4.97 13.71 0.24
C ASN A 13 5.20 12.21 0.40
N GLU A 14 6.09 11.80 1.31
CA GLU A 14 6.32 10.40 1.68
C GLU A 14 5.01 9.76 2.21
N ASP A 15 4.35 10.43 3.15
CA ASP A 15 3.05 10.01 3.69
C ASP A 15 1.99 9.81 2.59
N ARG A 16 1.97 10.70 1.60
CA ARG A 16 1.05 10.60 0.46
C ARG A 16 1.42 9.48 -0.51
N ALA A 17 2.72 9.21 -0.68
CA ALA A 17 3.19 8.10 -1.50
C ALA A 17 2.77 6.76 -0.88
N LEU A 18 2.97 6.58 0.43
CA LEU A 18 2.54 5.40 1.17
C LEU A 18 1.02 5.20 1.11
N GLN A 19 0.25 6.27 1.28
CA GLN A 19 -1.21 6.21 1.16
C GLN A 19 -1.65 5.75 -0.24
N ARG A 20 -1.04 6.30 -1.29
CA ARG A 20 -1.32 5.88 -2.68
C ARG A 20 -0.89 4.45 -2.94
N LEU A 21 0.17 3.97 -2.30
CA LEU A 21 0.61 2.59 -2.44
C LEU A 21 -0.43 1.65 -1.84
N GLY A 22 -0.92 1.94 -0.63
CA GLY A 22 -2.01 1.17 0.00
C GLY A 22 -3.28 1.16 -0.85
N GLU A 23 -3.64 2.28 -1.47
CA GLU A 23 -4.75 2.35 -2.43
C GLU A 23 -4.55 1.45 -3.65
N GLN A 24 -3.34 1.41 -4.20
CA GLN A 24 -3.01 0.54 -5.33
C GLN A 24 -3.10 -0.93 -4.96
N LEU A 25 -2.64 -1.32 -3.76
CA LEU A 25 -2.75 -2.71 -3.28
C LEU A 25 -4.22 -3.15 -3.17
N VAL A 26 -5.09 -2.30 -2.63
CA VAL A 26 -6.54 -2.58 -2.52
C VAL A 26 -7.25 -2.57 -3.88
N ALA A 27 -6.61 -2.05 -4.92
CA ALA A 27 -7.11 -2.12 -6.29
C ALA A 27 -6.68 -3.41 -7.01
N LEU A 28 -5.66 -4.12 -6.51
CA LEU A 28 -5.22 -5.39 -7.07
C LEU A 28 -6.15 -6.55 -6.64
N PRO A 29 -6.27 -7.60 -7.47
CA PRO A 29 -6.94 -8.83 -7.07
C PRO A 29 -6.12 -9.58 -6.01
N PHE A 30 -6.81 -10.27 -5.10
CA PHE A 30 -6.20 -11.01 -3.99
C PHE A 30 -5.11 -12.00 -4.43
N GLY A 31 -5.33 -12.72 -5.53
CA GLY A 31 -4.34 -13.67 -6.05
C GLY A 31 -3.01 -13.05 -6.48
N GLN A 32 -2.97 -11.73 -6.78
CA GLN A 32 -1.70 -11.03 -6.99
C GLN A 32 -1.05 -10.64 -5.65
N LEU A 33 -1.83 -10.24 -4.65
CA LEU A 33 -1.34 -9.88 -3.33
C LEU A 33 -0.71 -11.08 -2.59
N GLU A 34 -1.26 -12.28 -2.77
CA GLU A 34 -0.67 -13.52 -2.22
C GLU A 34 0.74 -13.78 -2.76
N THR A 35 1.02 -13.44 -4.02
CA THR A 35 2.36 -13.60 -4.61
C THR A 35 3.38 -12.58 -4.10
N MET A 36 2.92 -11.52 -3.43
CA MET A 36 3.78 -10.47 -2.90
C MET A 36 4.31 -10.78 -1.50
N GLU A 37 3.91 -11.90 -0.88
CA GLU A 37 4.30 -12.30 0.48
C GLU A 37 4.14 -11.14 1.49
N LEU A 38 2.99 -10.46 1.42
CA LEU A 38 2.70 -9.34 2.30
C LEU A 38 2.55 -9.80 3.75
N PRO A 39 2.84 -8.93 4.74
CA PRO A 39 2.55 -9.23 6.14
C PRO A 39 1.07 -9.58 6.34
N ASP A 40 0.79 -10.56 7.20
CA ASP A 40 -0.57 -11.06 7.47
C ASP A 40 -1.54 -9.94 7.86
N GLU A 41 -1.06 -8.95 8.63
CA GLU A 41 -1.85 -7.79 9.04
C GLU A 41 -2.30 -6.95 7.83
N LEU A 42 -1.40 -6.71 6.87
CA LEU A 42 -1.70 -5.97 5.65
C LEU A 42 -2.64 -6.76 4.75
N LEU A 43 -2.40 -8.05 4.58
CA LEU A 43 -3.23 -8.93 3.76
C LEU A 43 -4.66 -9.04 4.32
N THR A 44 -4.80 -9.22 5.63
CA THR A 44 -6.10 -9.20 6.33
C THR A 44 -6.80 -7.86 6.15
N ALA A 45 -6.07 -6.75 6.29
CA ALA A 45 -6.64 -5.42 6.13
C ALA A 45 -7.16 -5.18 4.70
N ILE A 46 -6.44 -5.65 3.68
CA ILE A 46 -6.86 -5.58 2.28
C ILE A 46 -8.07 -6.48 2.04
N GLU A 47 -8.06 -7.73 2.52
CA GLU A 47 -9.19 -8.64 2.37
C GLU A 47 -10.49 -8.05 2.94
N LEU A 48 -10.41 -7.42 4.12
CA LEU A 48 -11.52 -6.68 4.71
C LEU A 48 -11.98 -5.53 3.80
N ALA A 49 -11.06 -4.79 3.19
CA ALA A 49 -11.39 -3.70 2.26
C ALA A 49 -12.17 -4.19 1.02
N HIS A 50 -11.92 -5.43 0.56
CA HIS A 50 -12.68 -6.07 -0.52
C HIS A 50 -14.05 -6.57 -0.06
N LYS A 51 -14.17 -7.08 1.18
CA LYS A 51 -15.45 -7.56 1.75
C LYS A 51 -16.41 -6.41 2.07
N ILE A 52 -15.90 -5.23 2.39
CA ILE A 52 -16.71 -4.06 2.75
C ILE A 52 -17.49 -3.54 1.53
N LYS A 53 -18.82 -3.60 1.61
CA LYS A 53 -19.73 -3.04 0.58
C LYS A 53 -19.94 -1.53 0.71
N SER A 54 -19.79 -0.98 1.91
CA SER A 54 -20.01 0.46 2.16
C SER A 54 -18.80 1.30 1.74
N ARG A 55 -19.03 2.31 0.89
CA ARG A 55 -17.96 3.20 0.40
C ARG A 55 -17.24 3.95 1.53
N SER A 56 -17.96 4.33 2.59
CA SER A 56 -17.39 5.06 3.72
C SER A 56 -16.48 4.16 4.57
N ALA A 57 -16.93 2.95 4.88
CA ALA A 57 -16.14 1.97 5.62
C ALA A 57 -14.92 1.51 4.81
N ARG A 58 -15.07 1.30 3.48
CA ARG A 58 -13.94 0.94 2.60
C ARG A 58 -12.88 2.05 2.57
N ARG A 59 -13.31 3.31 2.50
CA ARG A 59 -12.38 4.46 2.56
C ARG A 59 -11.61 4.51 3.88
N ARG A 60 -12.27 4.22 5.01
CA ARG A 60 -11.61 4.15 6.31
C ARG A 60 -10.60 3.00 6.38
N GLN A 61 -10.94 1.85 5.81
CA GLN A 61 -10.04 0.70 5.73
C GLN A 61 -8.80 1.01 4.89
N ILE A 62 -8.96 1.69 3.76
CA ILE A 62 -7.84 2.16 2.92
C ILE A 62 -6.94 3.15 3.68
N GLN A 63 -7.51 4.04 4.50
CA GLN A 63 -6.71 4.93 5.35
C GLN A 63 -5.92 4.15 6.41
N TYR A 64 -6.53 3.14 7.02
CA TYR A 64 -5.85 2.25 7.97
C TYR A 64 -4.70 1.48 7.29
N ILE A 65 -4.92 0.96 6.07
CA ILE A 65 -3.86 0.33 5.27
C ILE A 65 -2.72 1.32 5.00
N GLY A 66 -3.03 2.57 4.63
CA GLY A 66 -2.02 3.62 4.45
C GLY A 66 -1.28 4.00 5.75
N ALA A 67 -1.89 3.80 6.92
CA ALA A 67 -1.21 3.93 8.19
C ALA A 67 -0.30 2.71 8.48
N LEU A 68 -0.77 1.49 8.22
CA LEU A 68 0.05 0.26 8.32
C LEU A 68 1.29 0.32 7.43
N MET A 69 1.16 0.90 6.24
CA MET A 69 2.27 1.14 5.31
C MET A 69 3.41 1.98 5.90
N ARG A 70 3.15 2.78 6.94
CA ARG A 70 4.18 3.56 7.65
C ARG A 70 4.93 2.75 8.69
N HIS A 71 4.38 1.61 9.10
CA HIS A 71 4.94 0.73 10.12
C HIS A 71 5.69 -0.46 9.51
N ILE A 72 5.57 -0.68 8.20
CA ILE A 72 6.23 -1.74 7.43
C ILE A 72 7.19 -1.13 6.42
N ASP A 73 8.10 -1.96 5.88
CA ASP A 73 8.99 -1.53 4.79
C ASP A 73 8.23 -1.49 3.45
N PRO A 74 8.06 -0.31 2.81
CA PRO A 74 7.40 -0.20 1.52
C PRO A 74 8.26 -0.72 0.36
N GLN A 75 9.59 -0.79 0.49
CA GLN A 75 10.49 -1.18 -0.61
C GLN A 75 10.17 -2.55 -1.24
N PRO A 76 10.02 -3.66 -0.48
CA PRO A 76 9.67 -4.95 -1.07
C PRO A 76 8.30 -4.92 -1.76
N ILE A 77 7.37 -4.14 -1.22
CA ILE A 77 6.00 -4.00 -1.73
C ILE A 77 6.01 -3.22 -3.05
N GLU A 78 6.78 -2.14 -3.14
CA GLU A 78 7.00 -1.37 -4.37
C GLU A 78 7.59 -2.25 -5.46
N ALA A 79 8.66 -2.99 -5.16
CA ALA A 79 9.31 -3.88 -6.12
C ALA A 79 8.38 -5.02 -6.58
N ALA A 80 7.59 -5.59 -5.67
CA ALA A 80 6.61 -6.61 -6.02
C ALA A 80 5.46 -6.02 -6.88
N LEU A 81 5.00 -4.82 -6.57
CA LEU A 81 3.97 -4.11 -7.32
C LEU A 81 4.45 -3.75 -8.73
N GLU A 82 5.71 -3.34 -8.87
CA GLU A 82 6.35 -3.13 -10.18
C GLU A 82 6.46 -4.42 -10.99
N ARG A 83 6.89 -5.53 -10.38
CA ARG A 83 6.91 -6.85 -11.04
C ARG A 83 5.54 -7.25 -11.57
N ILE A 84 4.49 -7.07 -10.78
CA ILE A 84 3.10 -7.35 -11.19
C ILE A 84 2.70 -6.45 -12.35
N ARG A 85 2.96 -5.14 -12.26
CA ARG A 85 2.66 -4.20 -13.35
C ARG A 85 3.40 -4.55 -14.64
N MET A 86 4.70 -4.84 -14.57
CA MET A 86 5.50 -5.24 -15.72
C MET A 86 5.03 -6.57 -16.31
N GLY A 87 4.63 -7.53 -15.48
CA GLY A 87 4.05 -8.81 -15.91
C GLY A 87 2.68 -8.67 -16.59
N ASN A 88 1.89 -7.67 -16.20
CA ASN A 88 0.56 -7.42 -16.77
C ASN A 88 0.60 -6.70 -18.15
N ILE A 89 1.75 -6.13 -18.54
CA ILE A 89 1.94 -5.44 -19.83
C ILE A 89 2.07 -6.43 -21.02
N ARG A 90 2.11 -7.75 -20.76
CA ARG A 90 2.30 -8.78 -21.80
C ARG A 90 1.02 -9.55 -22.17
N LYS A 91 -0.17 -8.92 -22.12
CA LYS A 91 -1.38 -9.54 -22.67
C LYS A 91 -2.12 -8.64 -23.64
#